data_AF-F0XWZ6-F1
#
_entry.id   AF-F0XWZ6-F1
#
_cell.length_a   1.000
_cell.length_b   1.000
_cell.length_c   1.000
_cell.angle_alpha   90.00
_cell.angle_beta   90.00
_cell.angle_gamma   90.00
#
_symmetry.space_group_name_H-M   'P 1'
#
loop_
_entity.id
_entity.type
_entity.pdbx_description
1 polymer ?
#
loop_
_entity_poly.entity_id
_entity_poly.type
_entity_poly.pdbx_seq_one_letter_code
_entity_poly.pdbx_strand_id
1 'polypeptide(L)'
;LDVAEPPNALSAPTWAIHTSSLVEWLVAMGLAWRYAEASATPAWRGVTWGMLPLHTSGIVACCYHLFYNAPDLAWCVALQAGCTCLGNTTLAFACYRL
;
A
#
# COMPACT_ATOMS: atom_id res chain seq x y z
N LEU A 1 -17.19 16.21 26.63
CA LEU A 1 -16.58 14.88 26.78
C LEU A 1 -15.19 14.99 26.19
N ASP A 2 -14.15 15.07 27.01
CA ASP A 2 -12.77 14.91 26.52
C ASP A 2 -12.58 13.42 26.24
N VAL A 3 -12.92 13.01 25.02
CA VAL A 3 -12.63 11.65 24.55
C VAL A 3 -11.15 11.62 24.23
N ALA A 4 -10.34 11.22 25.20
CA ALA A 4 -8.94 10.91 24.94
C ALA A 4 -8.87 9.68 24.02
N GLU A 5 -8.03 9.77 23.00
CA GLU A 5 -7.72 8.64 22.11
C GLU A 5 -7.12 7.47 22.93
N PRO A 6 -7.37 6.22 22.52
CA PRO A 6 -6.82 5.06 23.21
C PRO A 6 -5.28 5.01 23.06
N PRO A 7 -4.55 4.34 23.99
CA PRO A 7 -3.08 4.33 23.99
C PRO A 7 -2.42 3.76 22.73
N ASN A 8 -3.17 2.98 21.94
CA ASN A 8 -2.71 2.35 20.71
C ASN A 8 -3.17 3.08 19.44
N ALA A 9 -3.73 4.29 19.58
CA ALA A 9 -4.01 5.17 18.46
C ALA A 9 -2.71 5.63 17.78
N LEU A 10 -2.73 5.73 16.46
CA LEU A 10 -1.63 6.35 15.74
C LEU A 10 -1.61 7.86 15.97
N SER A 11 -0.41 8.42 16.13
CA SER A 11 -0.23 9.87 16.20
C SER A 11 -0.61 10.55 14.87
N ALA A 12 -0.98 11.83 14.90
CA ALA A 12 -1.27 12.59 13.68
C ALA A 12 -0.11 12.59 12.65
N PRO A 13 1.17 12.73 13.04
CA PRO A 13 2.29 12.56 12.12
C PRO A 13 2.36 11.15 11.50
N THR A 14 2.04 10.11 12.28
CA THR A 14 2.03 8.74 11.76
C THR A 14 0.92 8.54 10.75
N TRP A 15 -0.27 9.08 10.99
CA TRP A 15 -1.36 9.09 10.00
C TRP A 15 -0.99 9.83 8.73
N ALA A 16 -0.36 11.00 8.84
CA ALA A 16 0.07 11.78 7.69
C ALA A 16 0.99 10.95 6.76
N ILE A 17 1.96 10.23 7.33
CA ILE A 17 2.87 9.38 6.54
C ILE A 17 2.14 8.21 5.88
N HIS A 18 1.23 7.53 6.60
CA HIS A 18 0.46 6.41 6.04
C HIS A 18 -0.40 6.86 4.86
N THR A 19 -1.15 7.96 5.04
CA THR A 19 -2.04 8.47 4.00
C THR A 19 -1.25 9.05 2.83
N SER A 20 -0.16 9.80 3.07
CA SER A 20 0.67 10.32 1.98
C SER A 20 1.26 9.16 1.18
N SER A 21 1.81 8.15 1.85
CA SER A 21 2.44 6.99 1.18
C SER A 21 1.46 6.24 0.28
N LEU A 22 0.19 6.08 0.71
CA LEU A 22 -0.85 5.48 -0.13
C LEU A 22 -1.12 6.32 -1.39
N VAL A 23 -1.24 7.64 -1.24
CA VAL A 23 -1.48 8.55 -2.38
C VAL A 23 -0.27 8.59 -3.31
N GLU A 24 0.93 8.73 -2.76
CA GLU A 24 2.19 8.76 -3.50
C GLU A 24 2.40 7.47 -4.29
N TRP A 25 2.00 6.31 -3.73
CA TRP A 25 2.03 5.04 -4.44
C TRP A 25 1.08 4.99 -5.65
N LEU A 26 -0.14 5.50 -5.51
CA LEU A 26 -1.08 5.62 -6.64
C LEU A 26 -0.55 6.55 -7.73
N VAL A 27 0.08 7.67 -7.34
CA VAL A 27 0.75 8.57 -8.28
C VAL A 27 1.87 7.84 -9.02
N ALA A 28 2.72 7.11 -8.30
CA ALA A 28 3.81 6.32 -8.89
C ALA A 28 3.29 5.25 -9.87
N MET A 29 2.22 4.55 -9.50
CA MET A 29 1.53 3.59 -10.38
C MET A 29 1.02 4.25 -11.67
N GLY A 30 0.40 5.42 -11.56
CA GLY A 30 -0.07 6.20 -12.71
C GLY A 30 1.08 6.70 -13.59
N LEU A 31 2.20 7.11 -12.99
CA LEU A 31 3.40 7.51 -13.72
C LEU A 31 4.04 6.33 -14.47
N ALA A 32 4.14 5.16 -13.85
CA ALA A 32 4.63 3.94 -14.52
C ALA A 32 3.76 3.58 -15.73
N TRP A 33 2.45 3.69 -15.62
CA TRP A 33 1.54 3.44 -16.74
C TRP A 33 1.71 4.45 -17.87
N ARG A 34 1.74 5.75 -17.54
CA ARG A 34 1.95 6.83 -18.51
C ARG A 34 3.31 6.73 -19.19
N TYR A 35 4.33 6.30 -18.45
CA TYR A 35 5.66 6.04 -19.00
C TYR A 35 5.61 4.94 -20.07
N ALA A 36 4.90 3.84 -19.81
CA ALA A 36 4.71 2.76 -20.79
C ALA A 36 4.14 3.26 -22.12
N GLU A 37 3.20 4.21 -22.06
CA GLU A 37 2.56 4.81 -23.23
C GLU A 37 3.47 5.82 -23.94
N ALA A 38 4.08 6.72 -23.18
CA ALA A 38 4.94 7.78 -23.72
C ALA A 38 6.23 7.24 -24.35
N SER A 39 6.78 6.14 -23.83
CA SER A 39 8.04 5.54 -24.29
C SER A 39 7.85 4.34 -25.21
N ALA A 40 6.61 3.96 -25.54
CA ALA A 40 6.29 2.73 -26.28
C ALA A 40 6.89 1.46 -25.66
N THR A 41 6.99 1.41 -24.33
CA THR A 41 7.49 0.25 -23.56
C THR A 41 6.34 -0.42 -22.78
N PRO A 42 5.52 -1.27 -23.43
CA PRO A 42 4.32 -1.83 -22.79
C PRO A 42 4.61 -2.70 -21.56
N ALA A 43 5.85 -3.18 -21.38
CA ALA A 43 6.29 -3.93 -20.20
C ALA A 43 6.11 -3.14 -18.88
N TRP A 44 6.22 -1.80 -18.92
CA TRP A 44 6.00 -0.93 -17.76
C TRP A 44 4.56 -0.96 -17.23
N ARG A 45 3.56 -1.33 -18.04
CA ARG A 45 2.20 -1.60 -17.53
C ARG A 45 2.20 -2.77 -16.55
N GLY A 46 3.07 -3.76 -16.78
CA GLY A 46 3.29 -4.88 -15.86
C GLY A 46 3.82 -4.45 -14.50
N VAL A 47 4.65 -3.40 -14.46
CA VAL A 47 5.13 -2.79 -13.20
C VAL A 47 3.95 -2.22 -12.42
N THR A 48 3.07 -1.45 -13.06
CA THR A 48 1.85 -0.93 -12.43
C THR A 48 0.98 -2.05 -11.85
N TRP A 49 0.79 -3.16 -12.59
CA TRP A 49 0.05 -4.32 -12.08
C TRP A 49 0.76 -5.00 -10.90
N GLY A 50 2.09 -5.13 -10.94
CA GLY A 50 2.89 -5.71 -9.86
C GLY A 50 2.90 -4.86 -8.58
N MET A 51 2.65 -3.55 -8.68
CA MET A 51 2.58 -2.65 -7.53
C MET A 51 1.28 -2.79 -6.72
N LEU A 52 0.20 -3.35 -7.30
CA LEU A 52 -1.13 -3.39 -6.68
C LEU A 52 -1.17 -4.14 -5.35
N PRO A 53 -0.63 -5.37 -5.20
CA PRO A 53 -0.76 -6.08 -3.93
C PRO A 53 -0.05 -5.35 -2.79
N LEU A 54 1.08 -4.69 -3.07
CA LEU A 54 1.79 -3.90 -2.06
C LEU A 54 0.99 -2.64 -1.67
N HIS A 55 0.27 -2.02 -2.61
CA HIS A 55 -0.66 -0.93 -2.28
C HIS A 55 -1.79 -1.40 -1.35
N THR A 56 -2.40 -2.55 -1.68
CA THR A 56 -3.44 -3.16 -0.85
C THR A 56 -2.94 -3.48 0.56
N SER A 57 -1.68 -3.89 0.71
CA SER A 57 -1.05 -4.09 2.03
C SER A 57 -1.15 -2.83 2.90
N GLY A 58 -0.79 -1.66 2.35
CA GLY A 58 -0.89 -0.39 3.06
C GLY A 58 -2.33 -0.03 3.45
N ILE A 59 -3.31 -0.31 2.58
CA ILE A 59 -4.73 -0.09 2.87
C ILE A 59 -5.20 -0.98 4.03
N VAL A 60 -4.82 -2.26 4.02
CA VAL A 60 -5.16 -3.22 5.09
C VAL A 60 -4.56 -2.78 6.42
N ALA A 61 -3.31 -2.32 6.43
CA ALA A 61 -2.66 -1.76 7.61
C ALA A 61 -3.42 -0.53 8.16
N CYS A 62 -3.76 0.42 7.28
CA CYS A 62 -4.51 1.61 7.66
C CYS A 62 -5.91 1.27 8.19
N CYS A 63 -6.59 0.28 7.60
CA CYS A 63 -7.87 -0.20 8.08
C CYS A 63 -7.75 -0.74 9.52
N TYR A 64 -6.75 -1.58 9.78
CA TYR A 64 -6.53 -2.12 11.12
C TYR A 64 -6.27 -1.03 12.17
N HIS A 65 -5.45 -0.03 11.81
CA HIS A 65 -5.16 1.10 12.68
C HIS A 65 -6.33 2.07 12.85
N LEU A 66 -7.20 2.22 11.85
CA LEU A 66 -8.43 3.01 11.95
C LEU A 66 -9.35 2.48 13.05
N PHE A 67 -9.37 1.17 13.26
CA PHE A 67 -10.13 0.50 14.32
C PHE A 67 -9.30 0.20 15.57
N TYR A 68 -8.25 0.98 15.81
CA TYR A 68 -7.40 0.85 17.00
C TYR A 68 -6.91 -0.57 17.26
N ASN A 69 -6.48 -1.27 16.20
CA ASN A 69 -5.96 -2.63 16.29
C ASN A 69 -6.92 -3.60 17.00
N ALA A 70 -8.23 -3.47 16.75
CA ALA A 70 -9.25 -4.29 17.39
C ALA A 70 -8.95 -5.80 17.23
N PRO A 71 -9.04 -6.63 18.29
CA PRO A 71 -8.74 -8.06 18.21
C PRO A 71 -9.52 -8.81 17.12
N ASP A 72 -10.77 -8.43 16.87
CA ASP A 72 -11.63 -9.02 15.83
C ASP A 72 -11.09 -8.78 14.40
N LEU A 73 -10.20 -7.80 14.23
CA LEU A 73 -9.52 -7.46 12.98
C LEU A 73 -8.06 -7.91 12.95
N ALA A 74 -7.58 -8.70 13.91
CA ALA A 74 -6.18 -9.15 13.95
C ALA A 74 -5.76 -9.94 12.70
N TRP A 75 -6.71 -10.52 11.96
CA TRP A 75 -6.47 -11.16 10.66
C TRP A 75 -5.92 -10.19 9.60
N CYS A 76 -6.15 -8.88 9.75
CA CYS A 76 -5.57 -7.85 8.88
C CYS A 76 -4.04 -7.94 8.87
N VAL A 77 -3.40 -8.34 9.98
CA VAL A 77 -1.93 -8.51 10.04
C VAL A 77 -1.46 -9.59 9.06
N ALA A 78 -2.13 -10.74 9.04
CA ALA A 78 -1.79 -11.83 8.13
C ALA A 78 -2.06 -11.45 6.66
N LEU A 79 -3.19 -10.76 6.40
CA LEU A 79 -3.50 -10.27 5.06
C LEU A 79 -2.49 -9.22 4.58
N GLN A 80 -2.15 -8.25 5.43
CA GLN A 80 -1.14 -7.24 5.16
C GLN A 80 0.20 -7.92 4.83
N ALA A 81 0.66 -8.86 5.65
CA ALA A 81 1.90 -9.58 5.40
C ALA A 81 1.88 -10.37 4.09
N GLY A 82 0.76 -11.06 3.79
CA GLY A 82 0.55 -11.76 2.53
C GLY A 82 0.60 -10.82 1.32
N CYS A 83 -0.12 -9.71 1.38
CA CYS A 83 -0.11 -8.66 0.36
C CYS A 83 1.28 -8.04 0.18
N THR A 84 2.03 -7.80 1.25
CA THR A 84 3.42 -7.32 1.18
C THR A 84 4.33 -8.32 0.47
N CYS A 85 4.26 -9.59 0.85
CA CYS A 85 5.06 -10.65 0.23
C CYS A 85 4.75 -10.76 -1.26
N LEU A 86 3.46 -10.93 -1.61
CA LEU A 86 3.00 -11.02 -2.99
C LEU A 86 3.33 -9.76 -3.79
N GLY A 87 3.15 -8.58 -3.19
CA GLY A 87 3.44 -7.30 -3.82
C GLY A 87 4.92 -7.12 -4.14
N ASN A 88 5.80 -7.41 -3.19
CA ASN A 88 7.24 -7.37 -3.42
C ASN A 88 7.68 -8.40 -4.48
N THR A 89 7.16 -9.62 -4.44
CA THR A 89 7.49 -10.66 -5.43
C THR A 89 7.00 -10.29 -6.83
N THR A 90 5.75 -9.85 -6.97
CA THR A 90 5.17 -9.48 -8.27
C THR A 90 5.83 -8.23 -8.85
N LEU A 91 6.12 -7.23 -8.03
CA LEU A 91 6.86 -6.05 -8.46
C LEU A 91 8.31 -6.38 -8.85
N ALA A 92 9.02 -7.19 -8.07
CA ALA A 92 10.37 -7.63 -8.41
C ALA A 92 10.39 -8.41 -9.74
N PHE A 93 9.46 -9.33 -9.93
CA PHE A 93 9.30 -10.04 -11.20
C PHE A 93 8.96 -9.09 -12.35
N ALA A 94 8.08 -8.11 -12.13
CA ALA A 94 7.71 -7.11 -13.12
C ALA A 94 8.88 -6.20 -13.52
N CYS A 95 9.76 -5.86 -12.59
CA CYS A 95 10.99 -5.11 -12.87
C CYS A 95 12.06 -5.96 -13.56
N TYR A 96 12.18 -7.25 -13.21
CA TYR A 96 13.16 -8.17 -13.82
C TYR A 96 12.95 -8.38 -15.34
N ARG A 97 11.72 -8.19 -15.81
CA ARG A 97 11.30 -8.35 -17.21
C ARG A 97 11.28 -7.06 -18.04
N LEU A 98 11.69 -5.93 -17.45
CA LEU A 98 11.88 -4.67 -18.18
C LEU A 98 13.17 -4.72 -19.00
#